data_AF-A0A2G9TPU8-F1
#
_entry.id   AF-A0A2G9TPU8-F1
#
_cell.length_a   1.000
_cell.length_b   1.000
_cell.length_c   1.000
_cell.angle_alpha   90.00
_cell.angle_beta   90.00
_cell.angle_gamma   90.00
#
_symmetry.space_group_name_H-M   'P 1'
#
loop_
_entity.id
_entity.type
_entity.pdbx_description
1 polymer ?
#
loop_
_entity_poly.entity_id
_entity_poly.type
_entity_poly.pdbx_seq_one_letter_code
_entity_poly.pdbx_strand_id
1 'polypeptide(L)'
;MGGFPNPRNCSKCVCPGGYGGDHCNERPKGDCGRTIEALPEWNTLTDTLGDVNVLKPLQDFTVCNYWINSPPETEIEIILLSLSNSFDVDGCVYDGVEIKANQDQRLSGYRCSLHIVAVNLCNNDRFTDVQKRTYCPKACNLCSTPQSINAAT
;
A
#
# COMPACT_ATOMS: atom_id res chain seq x y z
N MET A 1 6.83 16.33 -6.22
CA MET A 1 7.39 14.97 -6.30
C MET A 1 8.90 15.07 -6.48
N GLY A 2 9.66 14.25 -5.78
CA GLY A 2 11.11 14.16 -5.93
C GLY A 2 11.78 13.58 -4.69
N GLY A 3 12.62 12.56 -4.88
CA GLY A 3 13.39 11.91 -3.83
C GLY A 3 14.51 12.80 -3.26
N PHE A 4 15.56 12.20 -2.69
CA PHE A 4 16.70 12.96 -2.19
C PHE A 4 17.82 13.04 -3.26
N PRO A 5 18.57 14.16 -3.34
CA PRO A 5 19.65 14.29 -4.32
C PRO A 5 20.65 13.12 -4.22
N ASN A 6 21.04 12.56 -5.35
CA ASN A 6 22.00 11.47 -5.38
C ASN A 6 23.41 12.01 -5.08
N PRO A 7 24.10 11.51 -4.04
CA PRO A 7 25.41 12.05 -3.62
C PRO A 7 26.53 11.81 -4.64
N ARG A 8 26.33 10.91 -5.60
CA ARG A 8 27.31 10.62 -6.68
C ARG A 8 26.96 11.30 -8.01
N ASN A 9 25.73 11.80 -8.17
CA ASN A 9 25.29 12.48 -9.38
C ASN A 9 24.15 13.46 -9.07
N CYS A 10 24.48 14.76 -8.96
CA CYS A 10 23.53 15.81 -8.59
C CYS A 10 22.41 16.05 -9.62
N SER A 11 22.55 15.54 -10.85
CA SER A 11 21.49 15.59 -11.85
C SER A 11 20.41 14.52 -11.65
N LYS A 12 20.59 13.61 -10.69
CA LYS A 12 19.68 12.51 -10.39
C LYS A 12 19.23 12.52 -8.94
N CYS A 13 18.05 11.96 -8.70
CA CYS A 13 17.50 11.70 -7.38
C CYS A 13 17.59 10.21 -7.03
N VAL A 14 17.76 9.91 -5.75
CA VAL A 14 17.46 8.59 -5.20
C VAL A 14 15.99 8.55 -4.88
N CYS A 15 15.26 7.61 -5.49
CA CYS A 15 13.81 7.62 -5.47
C CYS A 15 13.21 6.85 -4.29
N PRO A 16 12.09 7.33 -3.72
CA PRO A 16 11.30 6.54 -2.81
C PRO A 16 10.71 5.33 -3.52
N GLY A 17 10.35 4.28 -2.76
CA GLY A 17 9.71 3.10 -3.30
C GLY A 17 8.45 3.46 -4.10
N GLY A 18 8.28 2.84 -5.27
CA GLY A 18 7.19 3.16 -6.19
C GLY A 18 7.42 4.34 -7.14
N TYR A 19 8.61 4.96 -7.12
CA TYR A 19 8.99 6.07 -8.01
C TYR A 19 10.34 5.82 -8.70
N GLY A 20 10.50 6.32 -9.93
CA GLY A 20 11.68 6.18 -10.76
C GLY A 20 11.88 7.36 -11.72
N GLY A 21 12.82 7.21 -12.65
CA GLY A 21 13.29 8.31 -13.50
C GLY A 21 14.36 9.15 -12.80
N ASP A 22 15.00 10.07 -13.54
CA ASP A 22 16.09 10.88 -12.98
C ASP A 22 15.62 11.83 -11.87
N HIS A 23 14.33 12.18 -11.85
CA HIS A 23 13.72 13.08 -10.86
C HIS A 23 12.62 12.44 -10.01
N CYS A 24 12.46 11.11 -10.05
CA CYS A 24 11.45 10.39 -9.27
C CYS A 24 10.00 10.82 -9.56
N ASN A 25 9.74 11.18 -10.82
CA ASN A 25 8.46 11.62 -11.35
C ASN A 25 7.88 10.63 -12.36
N GLU A 26 8.51 9.47 -12.52
CA GLU A 26 8.05 8.38 -13.36
C GLU A 26 7.72 7.17 -12.50
N ARG A 27 6.85 6.30 -13.00
CA ARG A 27 6.67 4.97 -12.43
C ARG A 27 7.96 4.17 -12.65
N PRO A 28 8.47 3.42 -11.65
CA PRO A 28 9.66 2.58 -11.82
C PRO A 28 9.52 1.67 -13.04
N LYS A 29 10.60 1.57 -13.80
CA LYS A 29 10.73 0.57 -14.86
C LYS A 29 10.93 -0.77 -14.16
N GLY A 30 9.95 -1.65 -14.27
CA GLY A 30 9.97 -3.00 -13.69
C GLY A 30 9.12 -3.94 -14.53
N ASP A 31 9.14 -5.22 -14.18
CA ASP A 31 8.54 -6.30 -14.98
C ASP A 31 7.01 -6.30 -14.93
N CYS A 32 6.41 -5.51 -14.03
CA CYS A 32 4.98 -5.52 -13.74
C CYS A 32 4.48 -4.18 -13.16
N GLY A 33 3.17 -4.12 -12.93
CA GLY A 33 2.47 -2.89 -12.57
C GLY A 33 2.15 -2.00 -13.77
N ARG A 34 1.23 -1.05 -13.57
CA ARG A 34 0.77 -0.13 -14.63
C ARG A 34 0.17 1.14 -14.06
N THR A 35 0.02 2.14 -14.91
CA THR A 35 -0.78 3.33 -14.62
C THR A 35 -2.24 3.05 -14.97
N ILE A 36 -3.16 3.45 -14.09
CA ILE A 36 -4.60 3.25 -14.21
C ILE A 36 -5.25 4.59 -13.94
N GLU A 37 -6.17 5.00 -14.82
CA GLU A 37 -7.03 6.15 -14.58
C GLU A 37 -8.28 5.66 -13.85
N ALA A 38 -8.53 6.22 -12.66
CA ALA A 38 -9.72 5.94 -11.88
C ALA A 38 -10.96 6.46 -12.61
N LEU A 39 -12.04 5.67 -12.56
CA LEU A 39 -13.34 6.04 -13.09
C LEU A 39 -14.32 6.32 -11.95
N PRO A 40 -15.41 7.05 -12.19
CA PRO A 40 -16.50 7.19 -11.22
C PRO A 40 -17.10 5.84 -10.80
N GLU A 41 -17.03 4.86 -11.70
CA GLU A 41 -17.52 3.50 -11.45
C GLU A 41 -16.43 2.58 -10.92
N TRP A 42 -16.83 1.65 -10.05
CA TRP A 42 -15.93 0.65 -9.49
C TRP A 42 -15.30 -0.22 -10.56
N ASN A 43 -13.98 -0.37 -10.48
CA ASN A 43 -13.21 -1.29 -11.31
C ASN A 43 -12.31 -2.16 -10.44
N THR A 44 -12.10 -3.41 -10.88
CA THR A 44 -11.30 -4.38 -10.14
C THR A 44 -9.89 -4.44 -10.68
N LEU A 45 -8.92 -4.31 -9.78
CA LEU A 45 -7.51 -4.57 -10.05
C LEU A 45 -7.14 -5.92 -9.43
N THR A 46 -6.78 -6.88 -10.27
CA THR A 46 -6.27 -8.19 -9.85
C THR A 46 -4.86 -8.37 -10.37
N ASP A 47 -3.97 -8.87 -9.52
CA ASP A 47 -2.62 -9.24 -9.89
C ASP A 47 -2.17 -10.52 -9.18
N THR A 48 -1.16 -11.19 -9.71
CA THR A 48 -0.55 -12.38 -9.10
C THR A 48 0.96 -12.15 -9.01
N LEU A 49 1.46 -12.10 -7.78
CA LEU A 49 2.83 -11.72 -7.46
C LEU A 49 3.63 -12.90 -6.93
N GLY A 50 4.89 -12.98 -7.35
CA GLY A 50 5.84 -13.97 -6.86
C GLY A 50 5.61 -15.38 -7.43
N ASP A 51 6.41 -16.32 -6.94
CA ASP A 51 6.29 -17.73 -7.27
C ASP A 51 5.62 -18.47 -6.10
N VAL A 52 4.42 -18.99 -6.33
CA VAL A 52 3.62 -19.73 -5.35
C VAL A 52 4.31 -21.01 -4.85
N ASN A 53 5.34 -21.50 -5.55
CA ASN A 53 6.12 -22.65 -5.14
C ASN A 53 7.22 -22.32 -4.12
N VAL A 54 7.51 -21.03 -3.90
CA VAL A 54 8.50 -20.56 -2.93
C VAL A 54 7.83 -20.42 -1.57
N LEU A 55 8.07 -21.41 -0.69
CA LEU A 55 7.48 -21.47 0.66
C LEU A 55 8.36 -20.86 1.76
N LYS A 56 9.44 -20.16 1.39
CA LYS A 56 10.36 -19.52 2.33
C LYS A 56 10.44 -18.01 2.03
N PRO A 57 10.60 -17.16 3.06
CA PRO A 57 10.83 -15.74 2.84
C PRO A 57 12.04 -15.53 1.94
N LEU A 58 11.88 -14.67 0.94
CA LEU A 58 12.99 -14.20 0.13
C LEU A 58 13.66 -13.01 0.80
N GLN A 59 14.95 -12.81 0.51
CA GLN A 59 15.66 -11.62 1.00
C GLN A 59 15.08 -10.33 0.39
N ASP A 60 14.70 -10.41 -0.89
CA ASP A 60 14.12 -9.31 -1.64
C ASP A 60 12.74 -9.70 -2.17
N PHE A 61 11.79 -8.78 -2.11
CA PHE A 61 10.47 -8.96 -2.70
C PHE A 61 10.48 -8.69 -4.20
N THR A 62 9.69 -9.46 -4.95
CA THR A 62 9.21 -9.01 -6.26
C THR A 62 8.18 -7.90 -6.05
N VAL A 63 8.45 -6.70 -6.58
CA VAL A 63 7.61 -5.52 -6.35
C VAL A 63 6.96 -5.05 -7.66
N CYS A 64 5.63 -4.99 -7.69
CA CYS A 64 4.86 -4.37 -8.77
C CYS A 64 4.30 -3.02 -8.32
N ASN A 65 4.48 -2.00 -9.16
CA ASN A 65 4.11 -0.64 -8.83
C ASN A 65 2.92 -0.19 -9.69
N TYR A 66 1.81 0.13 -9.03
CA TYR A 66 0.59 0.63 -9.65
C TYR A 66 0.41 2.10 -9.33
N TRP A 67 0.22 2.92 -10.37
CA TRP A 67 -0.11 4.33 -10.21
C TRP A 67 -1.59 4.51 -10.57
N ILE A 68 -2.40 4.91 -9.60
CA ILE A 68 -3.82 5.17 -9.83
C ILE A 68 -3.99 6.68 -9.82
N ASN A 69 -4.33 7.24 -10.96
CA ASN A 69 -4.53 8.67 -11.15
C ASN A 69 -6.02 8.99 -11.18
N SER A 70 -6.36 10.22 -10.82
CA SER A 70 -7.70 10.76 -11.02
C SER A 70 -7.62 12.23 -11.43
N PRO A 71 -8.68 12.78 -12.05
CA PRO A 71 -8.74 14.20 -12.36
C PRO A 71 -8.60 15.08 -11.09
N PRO A 72 -8.17 16.35 -11.22
CA PRO A 72 -8.17 17.28 -10.11
C PRO A 72 -9.53 17.35 -9.40
N GLU A 73 -9.53 17.63 -8.10
CA GLU A 73 -10.74 17.78 -7.27
C GLU A 73 -11.59 16.50 -7.15
N THR A 74 -10.98 15.33 -7.32
CA THR A 74 -11.61 14.02 -7.07
C THR A 74 -10.88 13.25 -5.98
N GLU A 75 -11.58 12.31 -5.34
CA GLU A 75 -11.00 11.36 -4.38
C GLU A 75 -11.02 9.95 -4.98
N ILE A 76 -9.94 9.20 -4.78
CA ILE A 76 -9.84 7.80 -5.19
C ILE A 76 -10.20 6.93 -4.00
N GLU A 77 -11.23 6.10 -4.15
CA GLU A 77 -11.58 5.08 -3.16
C GLU A 77 -10.99 3.72 -3.55
N ILE A 78 -10.40 3.02 -2.57
CA ILE A 78 -9.80 1.71 -2.75
C ILE A 78 -10.38 0.76 -1.71
N ILE A 79 -10.88 -0.39 -2.17
CA ILE A 79 -11.34 -1.49 -1.32
C ILE A 79 -10.48 -2.71 -1.64
N LEU A 80 -9.82 -3.26 -0.62
CA LEU A 80 -9.11 -4.52 -0.73
C LEU A 80 -10.12 -5.67 -0.67
N LEU A 81 -10.30 -6.39 -1.79
CA LEU A 81 -11.28 -7.46 -1.90
C LEU A 81 -10.75 -8.79 -1.33
N SER A 82 -9.59 -9.22 -1.82
CA SER A 82 -8.95 -10.46 -1.40
C SER A 82 -7.46 -10.39 -1.64
N LEU A 83 -6.72 -11.13 -0.83
CA LEU A 83 -5.31 -11.41 -1.01
C LEU A 83 -5.14 -12.94 -0.89
N SER A 84 -4.31 -13.52 -1.74
CA SER A 84 -4.09 -14.97 -1.79
C SER A 84 -3.11 -15.41 -0.72
N ASN A 85 -3.31 -16.60 -0.14
CA ASN A 85 -2.50 -17.17 0.94
C ASN A 85 -2.69 -16.45 2.28
N SER A 86 -2.74 -17.23 3.35
CA SER A 86 -2.84 -16.74 4.73
C SER A 86 -1.55 -17.07 5.44
N PHE A 87 -0.60 -16.15 5.40
CA PHE A 87 0.62 -16.24 6.20
C PHE A 87 0.40 -15.48 7.49
N ASP A 88 0.05 -16.20 8.55
CA ASP A 88 -0.10 -15.65 9.92
C ASP A 88 1.29 -15.51 10.57
N VAL A 89 2.07 -14.56 10.08
CA VAL A 89 3.37 -14.19 10.64
C VAL A 89 3.44 -12.67 10.84
N ASP A 90 4.07 -12.26 11.94
CA ASP A 90 4.32 -10.85 12.19
C ASP A 90 5.25 -10.27 11.12
N GLY A 91 4.82 -9.15 10.54
CA GLY A 91 5.49 -8.51 9.41
C GLY A 91 5.02 -9.03 8.05
N CYS A 92 5.07 -8.17 7.03
CA CYS A 92 4.84 -8.56 5.64
C CYS A 92 6.06 -9.36 5.13
N VAL A 93 6.28 -10.57 5.66
CA VAL A 93 7.52 -11.34 5.45
C VAL A 93 7.49 -12.15 4.14
N TYR A 94 6.30 -12.61 3.73
CA TYR A 94 6.12 -13.38 2.49
C TYR A 94 5.59 -12.48 1.37
N ASP A 95 4.58 -11.67 1.68
CA ASP A 95 3.91 -10.78 0.77
C ASP A 95 3.23 -9.64 1.55
N GLY A 96 2.81 -8.61 0.81
CA GLY A 96 2.13 -7.46 1.38
C GLY A 96 1.77 -6.42 0.32
N VAL A 97 0.83 -5.54 0.67
CA VAL A 97 0.45 -4.39 -0.14
C VAL A 97 0.78 -3.12 0.63
N GLU A 98 1.44 -2.17 -0.04
CA GLU A 98 1.65 -0.80 0.46
C GLU A 98 0.85 0.20 -0.38
N ILE A 99 -0.03 0.96 0.27
CA ILE A 99 -0.85 2.00 -0.35
C ILE A 99 -0.29 3.38 0.04
N LYS A 100 0.30 4.08 -0.92
CA LYS A 100 0.85 5.43 -0.72
C LYS A 100 -0.16 6.52 -1.10
N ALA A 101 -1.01 6.90 -0.16
CA ALA A 101 -2.00 7.97 -0.34
C ALA A 101 -1.58 9.34 0.24
N ASN A 102 -0.40 9.43 0.85
CA ASN A 102 0.09 10.67 1.47
C ASN A 102 0.48 11.72 0.42
N GLN A 103 0.31 13.01 0.73
CA GLN A 103 0.79 14.09 -0.16
C GLN A 103 2.32 14.03 -0.34
N ASP A 104 3.07 13.74 0.73
CA ASP A 104 4.51 13.45 0.64
C ASP A 104 4.73 11.97 0.36
N GLN A 105 4.98 11.67 -0.90
CA GLN A 105 5.18 10.33 -1.43
C GLN A 105 6.55 9.71 -1.06
N ARG A 106 7.43 10.47 -0.39
CA ARG A 106 8.68 9.93 0.18
C ARG A 106 8.43 9.07 1.41
N LEU A 107 7.31 9.28 2.11
CA LEU A 107 6.93 8.55 3.30
C LEU A 107 6.40 7.15 2.95
N SER A 108 6.56 6.21 3.87
CA SER A 108 5.90 4.90 3.77
C SER A 108 4.38 5.08 3.77
N GLY A 109 3.72 4.26 2.96
CA GLY A 109 2.27 4.19 2.89
C GLY A 109 1.65 3.32 3.98
N TYR A 110 0.34 3.16 3.91
CA TYR A 110 -0.40 2.18 4.69
C TYR A 110 0.00 0.78 4.22
N ARG A 111 0.36 -0.10 5.16
CA ARG A 111 0.77 -1.47 4.84
C ARG A 111 -0.23 -2.46 5.39
N CYS A 112 -0.64 -3.40 4.56
CA CYS A 112 -1.49 -4.51 4.95
C CYS A 112 -0.70 -5.81 4.75
N SER A 113 -0.40 -6.50 5.85
CA SER A 113 0.07 -7.89 5.81
C SER A 113 -1.09 -8.82 5.51
N LEU A 114 -0.84 -9.94 4.84
CA LEU A 114 -1.83 -10.94 4.41
C LEU A 114 -2.42 -11.79 5.55
N HIS A 115 -2.70 -11.18 6.70
CA HIS A 115 -3.44 -11.83 7.78
C HIS A 115 -4.94 -11.97 7.45
N ILE A 116 -5.41 -11.37 6.36
CA ILE A 116 -6.85 -11.17 6.15
C ILE A 116 -7.24 -11.55 4.73
N VAL A 117 -7.89 -12.71 4.62
CA VAL A 117 -8.95 -12.93 3.63
C VAL A 117 -10.02 -11.88 3.94
N ALA A 118 -9.95 -10.72 3.28
CA ALA A 118 -10.71 -9.50 3.60
C ALA A 118 -12.20 -9.55 3.27
N VAL A 119 -12.77 -10.75 3.18
CA VAL A 119 -14.21 -10.91 3.16
C VAL A 119 -14.68 -11.05 4.60
N ASN A 120 -15.47 -10.08 5.08
CA ASN A 120 -16.08 -10.04 6.41
C ASN A 120 -15.14 -9.78 7.61
N LEU A 121 -13.97 -9.15 7.46
CA LEU A 121 -13.09 -8.80 8.61
C LEU A 121 -13.85 -8.20 9.80
N CYS A 122 -14.72 -7.23 9.54
CA CYS A 122 -15.45 -6.52 10.60
C CYS A 122 -16.51 -7.39 11.29
N ASN A 123 -17.09 -8.34 10.55
CA ASN A 123 -18.14 -9.26 11.01
C ASN A 123 -17.58 -10.63 11.42
N ASN A 124 -16.26 -10.79 11.49
CA ASN A 124 -15.62 -12.06 11.80
C ASN A 124 -15.13 -12.06 13.24
N ASP A 125 -15.70 -12.94 14.05
CA ASP A 125 -15.44 -13.07 15.48
C ASP A 125 -14.05 -13.65 15.80
N ARG A 126 -13.32 -14.14 14.79
CA ARG A 126 -11.92 -14.56 14.95
C ARG A 126 -10.96 -13.40 15.20
N PHE A 127 -11.35 -12.17 14.87
CA PHE A 127 -10.50 -11.00 15.02
C PHE A 127 -10.97 -10.14 16.20
N THR A 128 -10.04 -9.71 17.04
CA THR A 128 -10.30 -8.78 18.14
C THR A 128 -10.56 -7.36 17.62
N ASP A 129 -11.22 -6.52 18.41
CA ASP A 129 -11.43 -5.10 18.03
C ASP A 129 -10.12 -4.31 17.89
N VAL A 130 -9.06 -4.74 18.59
CA VAL A 130 -7.70 -4.19 18.42
C VAL A 130 -7.19 -4.55 17.03
N GLN A 131 -7.26 -5.82 16.64
CA GLN A 131 -6.88 -6.28 15.30
C GLN A 131 -7.72 -5.61 14.20
N LYS A 132 -9.05 -5.52 14.36
CA LYS A 132 -9.93 -4.83 13.39
C LYS A 132 -9.55 -3.34 13.24
N ARG A 133 -9.21 -2.65 14.35
CA ARG A 133 -8.68 -1.27 14.33
C ARG A 133 -7.31 -1.15 13.68
N THR A 134 -6.42 -2.09 13.93
CA THR A 134 -5.06 -2.08 13.38
C THR A 134 -5.05 -2.38 11.89
N TYR A 135 -5.89 -3.31 11.44
CA TYR A 135 -5.88 -3.78 10.06
C TYR A 135 -6.72 -2.92 9.11
N CYS A 136 -7.93 -2.50 9.50
CA CYS A 136 -8.78 -1.67 8.65
C CYS A 136 -9.81 -0.83 9.44
N PRO A 137 -9.37 0.23 10.14
CA PRO A 137 -10.24 0.99 11.05
C PRO A 137 -11.38 1.71 10.32
N LYS A 138 -11.15 2.21 9.09
CA LYS A 138 -12.17 2.90 8.29
C LYS A 138 -13.26 1.92 7.81
N ALA A 139 -12.88 0.75 7.31
CA ALA A 139 -13.85 -0.24 6.83
C ALA A 139 -14.73 -0.84 7.94
N CYS A 140 -14.20 -0.93 9.17
CA CYS A 140 -14.96 -1.44 10.32
C CYS A 140 -15.69 -0.36 11.13
N ASN A 141 -15.70 0.91 10.68
CA ASN A 141 -16.21 2.05 11.46
C ASN A 141 -15.59 2.14 12.87
N LEU A 142 -14.33 1.70 13.00
CA LEU A 142 -13.58 1.70 14.26
C LEU A 142 -12.54 2.83 14.31
N CYS A 143 -12.55 3.75 13.33
CA CYS A 143 -11.82 5.00 13.45
C CYS A 143 -12.22 5.67 14.76
N SER A 144 -11.26 5.80 15.68
CA SER A 144 -11.46 6.68 16.82
C SER A 144 -11.73 8.08 16.27
N THR A 145 -12.78 8.75 16.77
CA THR A 145 -12.83 10.20 16.65
C THR A 145 -11.52 10.74 17.21
N PRO A 146 -10.92 11.78 16.61
CA PRO A 146 -9.74 12.39 17.19
C PRO A 146 -10.13 12.86 18.59
N GLN A 147 -9.77 12.07 19.61
CA GLN A 147 -9.68 12.58 20.96
C GLN A 147 -8.72 13.75 20.82
N SER A 148 -9.21 14.93 21.15
CA SER A 148 -8.42 16.14 21.36
C SER A 148 -7.12 15.73 22.04
N ILE A 149 -6.06 15.60 21.24
CA ILE A 149 -4.73 15.35 21.76
C ILE A 149 -4.46 16.64 22.51
N ASN A 150 -4.49 16.55 23.83
CA ASN A 150 -4.09 17.64 24.70
C ASN A 150 -2.80 18.20 24.11
N ALA A 151 -2.85 19.48 23.71
CA ALA A 151 -1.65 20.26 23.52
C ALA A 151 -0.93 20.26 24.86
N ALA A 152 0.04 19.35 24.99
CA ALA A 152 1.01 19.41 26.07
C ALA A 152 1.91 20.61 25.76
N THR A 153 1.79 21.61 26.62
CA THR A 153 2.69 22.75 26.81
C THR A 153 4.14 22.32 26.95
#